data_AF-A0A651GVC2-F1
#
_entry.id   AF-A0A651GVC2-F1
#
_cell.length_a   1.000
_cell.length_b   1.000
_cell.length_c   1.000
_cell.angle_alpha   90.00
_cell.angle_beta   90.00
_cell.angle_gamma   90.00
#
_symmetry.space_group_name_H-M   'P 1'
#
loop_
_entity.id
_entity.type
_entity.pdbx_description
1 polymer ?
#
loop_
_entity_poly.entity_id
_entity_poly.type
_entity_poly.pdbx_seq_one_letter_code
_entity_poly.pdbx_strand_id
1 'polypeptide(L)'
;MRCFLLLCAGVILFAGVGCGGSGSGDDDTDPSEDPGLHLQGFVEDEGQRQAGVTVRLFYMDEMVAETTSDGDGEFLFSDLEGDLSDYRVRVVGVE
;
A
#
# COMPACT_ATOMS: atom_id res chain seq x y z
N MET A 1 -0.53 8.97 14.53
CA MET A 1 0.58 9.48 13.69
C MET A 1 0.46 8.83 12.32
N ARG A 2 0.33 9.60 11.24
CA ARG A 2 0.34 9.05 9.87
C ARG A 2 1.80 8.89 9.45
N CYS A 3 2.30 7.66 9.38
CA CYS A 3 3.63 7.38 8.86
C CYS A 3 3.59 7.53 7.34
N PHE A 4 4.18 8.61 6.83
CA PHE A 4 4.38 8.82 5.39
C PHE A 4 5.75 8.24 5.03
N LEU A 5 5.79 7.18 4.24
CA LEU A 5 7.03 6.72 3.62
C LEU A 5 7.13 7.37 2.24
N LEU A 6 7.94 8.41 2.13
CA LEU A 6 8.22 9.07 0.85
C LEU A 6 9.18 8.16 0.06
N LEU A 7 8.66 7.32 -0.82
CA LEU A 7 9.52 6.55 -1.73
C LEU A 7 9.97 7.48 -2.86
N CYS A 8 11.28 7.55 -3.07
CA CYS A 8 11.88 8.37 -4.12
C CYS A 8 11.20 8.09 -5.47
N ALA A 9 10.81 9.15 -6.20
CA ALA A 9 9.99 9.16 -7.42
C ALA A 9 8.46 9.30 -7.22
N GLY A 10 8.02 10.16 -6.30
CA GLY A 10 6.63 10.65 -6.33
C GLY A 10 5.56 9.69 -5.82
N VAL A 11 5.94 8.55 -5.25
CA VAL A 11 4.98 7.59 -4.69
C VAL A 11 4.88 7.79 -3.19
N ILE A 12 3.67 8.12 -2.71
CA ILE A 12 3.39 8.22 -1.28
C ILE A 12 2.67 6.96 -0.84
N LEU A 13 3.30 6.21 0.06
CA LEU A 13 2.77 4.96 0.58
C LEU A 13 2.32 5.12 2.04
N PHE A 14 1.18 4.52 2.33
CA PHE A 14 0.57 4.37 3.63
C PHE A 14 0.49 2.88 3.92
N ALA A 15 1.39 2.47 4.80
CA ALA A 15 1.33 1.19 5.48
C ALA A 15 0.29 1.27 6.59
N GLY A 16 -0.82 0.58 6.45
CA GLY A 16 -1.68 0.26 7.57
C GLY A 16 -1.48 -1.20 7.93
N VAL A 17 -0.92 -1.49 9.11
CA VAL A 17 -1.30 -2.75 9.78
C VAL A 17 -2.74 -2.52 10.24
N GLY A 18 -3.65 -3.45 10.00
CA GLY A 18 -5.06 -3.28 10.35
C GLY A 18 -5.26 -2.87 11.80
N CYS A 19 -5.39 -1.57 12.06
CA CYS A 19 -6.03 -1.05 13.26
C CYS A 19 -7.53 -0.89 12.93
N GLY A 20 -8.15 -1.99 12.54
CA GLY A 20 -9.60 -2.13 12.50
C GLY A 20 -10.07 -2.43 13.91
N GLY A 21 -10.31 -1.38 14.70
CA GLY A 21 -10.70 -1.54 16.10
C GLY A 21 -11.40 -0.32 16.69
N SER A 22 -12.32 0.30 15.95
CA SER A 22 -13.37 1.12 16.59
C SER A 22 -14.54 0.20 16.94
N GLY A 23 -14.38 -0.60 17.98
CA GLY A 23 -15.40 -1.52 18.47
C GLY A 23 -15.51 -1.41 19.98
N SER A 24 -16.22 -0.39 20.47
CA SER A 24 -16.75 -0.40 21.83
C SER A 24 -17.90 -1.40 21.86
N GLY A 25 -17.62 -2.66 22.15
CA GLY A 25 -18.63 -3.70 22.29
C GLY A 25 -18.01 -4.94 22.90
N ASP A 26 -18.55 -5.35 24.04
CA ASP A 26 -18.25 -6.61 24.70
C ASP A 26 -18.56 -7.79 23.74
N ASP A 27 -17.60 -8.27 22.94
CA ASP A 27 -17.79 -9.39 22.00
C ASP A 27 -16.47 -10.15 21.76
N ASP A 28 -16.53 -11.48 21.83
CA ASP A 28 -15.47 -12.48 21.65
C ASP A 28 -14.78 -12.41 20.27
N THR A 29 -14.03 -11.34 20.02
CA THR A 29 -13.26 -11.16 18.78
C THR A 29 -12.05 -12.10 18.82
N ASP A 30 -12.14 -13.19 18.06
CA ASP A 30 -11.08 -14.17 17.86
C ASP A 30 -9.80 -13.47 17.33
N PRO A 31 -8.65 -13.58 18.03
CA PRO A 31 -7.41 -12.90 17.66
C PRO A 31 -6.68 -13.55 16.47
N SER A 32 -7.27 -14.54 15.80
CA SER A 32 -6.61 -15.31 14.73
C SER A 32 -6.79 -14.73 13.33
N GLU A 33 -7.60 -13.69 13.17
CA GLU A 33 -7.62 -12.90 11.93
C GLU A 33 -6.37 -12.02 11.95
N ASP A 34 -5.25 -12.57 11.48
CA ASP A 34 -4.03 -11.81 11.25
C ASP A 34 -4.42 -10.59 10.41
N PRO A 35 -4.30 -9.35 10.91
CA PRO A 35 -4.80 -8.18 10.23
C PRO A 35 -3.89 -7.92 9.03
N GLY A 36 -4.20 -8.60 7.92
CA GLY A 36 -3.38 -8.67 6.73
C GLY A 36 -2.82 -7.30 6.38
N LEU A 37 -1.52 -7.28 6.08
CA LEU A 37 -0.83 -6.06 5.73
C LEU A 37 -1.48 -5.49 4.46
N HIS A 38 -1.93 -4.24 4.55
CA HIS A 38 -2.40 -3.50 3.39
C HIS A 38 -1.48 -2.31 3.12
N LEU A 39 -1.09 -2.20 1.86
CA LEU A 39 -0.26 -1.15 1.29
C LEU A 39 -1.14 -0.31 0.39
N GLN A 40 -1.59 0.83 0.89
CA GLN A 40 -2.29 1.81 0.06
C GLN A 40 -1.36 2.97 -0.25
N GLY A 41 -1.55 3.62 -1.37
CA GLY A 41 -0.72 4.75 -1.74
C GLY A 41 -1.28 5.49 -2.92
N PHE A 42 -0.58 6.54 -3.30
CA PHE A 42 -0.89 7.26 -4.52
C PHE A 42 0.37 7.71 -5.23
N VAL A 43 0.28 7.78 -6.55
CA VAL A 43 1.32 8.28 -7.43
C VAL A 43 1.06 9.76 -7.69
N GLU A 44 2.03 10.58 -7.32
CA GLU A 44 2.09 11.98 -7.69
C GLU A 44 3.42 12.33 -8.33
N ASP A 45 3.40 12.95 -9.50
CA ASP A 45 4.59 13.47 -10.15
C ASP A 45 4.62 14.98 -9.98
N GLU A 46 5.67 15.52 -9.34
CA GLU A 46 5.80 16.95 -9.04
C GLU A 46 4.57 17.58 -8.33
N GLY A 47 3.82 16.80 -7.56
CA GLY A 47 2.60 17.23 -6.86
C GLY A 47 1.31 17.13 -7.70
N GLN A 48 1.36 16.48 -8.87
CA GLN A 48 0.20 16.17 -9.71
C GLN A 48 -0.14 14.69 -9.63
N ARG A 49 -1.40 14.35 -9.34
CA ARG A 49 -1.84 12.94 -9.30
C ARG A 49 -1.81 12.33 -10.69
N GLN A 50 -1.16 11.18 -10.79
CA GLN A 50 -1.01 10.45 -12.04
C GLN A 50 -1.87 9.19 -12.00
N ALA A 51 -2.89 9.18 -12.84
CA ALA A 51 -3.74 8.03 -13.10
C ALA A 51 -3.18 7.19 -14.25
N GLY A 52 -3.43 5.88 -14.24
CA GLY A 52 -2.96 4.98 -15.28
C GLY A 52 -1.50 4.57 -15.14
N VAL A 53 -0.86 4.83 -14.00
CA VAL A 53 0.56 4.51 -13.77
C VAL A 53 0.69 3.07 -13.33
N THR A 54 1.54 2.30 -14.01
CA THR A 54 1.83 0.92 -13.61
C THR A 54 2.79 0.88 -12.43
N VAL A 55 2.31 0.34 -11.32
CA VAL A 55 3.00 0.18 -10.05
C VAL A 55 3.23 -1.30 -9.79
N ARG A 56 4.50 -1.69 -9.60
CA ARG A 56 4.89 -3.06 -9.30
C ARG A 56 5.38 -3.19 -7.88
N LEU A 57 4.90 -4.23 -7.21
CA LEU A 57 5.32 -4.62 -5.88
C LEU A 57 6.34 -5.75 -5.99
N PHE A 58 7.51 -5.53 -5.42
CA PHE A 58 8.58 -6.50 -5.33
C PHE A 58 8.76 -6.94 -3.89
N TYR A 59 8.81 -8.24 -3.63
CA TYR A 59 9.14 -8.85 -2.35
C TYR A 59 10.48 -9.57 -2.50
N MET A 60 11.47 -9.23 -1.67
CA MET A 60 12.82 -9.82 -1.77
C MET A 60 13.40 -9.84 -3.21
N ASP A 61 13.19 -8.75 -3.96
CA ASP A 61 13.58 -8.56 -5.38
C ASP A 61 12.79 -9.39 -6.43
N GLU A 62 11.75 -10.12 -6.03
CA GLU A 62 10.82 -10.81 -6.93
C GLU A 62 9.49 -10.04 -7.09
N MET A 63 8.97 -9.92 -8.32
CA MET A 63 7.68 -9.30 -8.54
C MET A 63 6.57 -10.22 -8.02
N VAL A 64 5.85 -9.77 -6.99
CA VAL A 64 4.73 -10.51 -6.40
C VAL A 64 3.37 -9.95 -6.81
N ALA A 65 3.30 -8.66 -7.13
CA ALA A 65 2.07 -8.03 -7.59
C ALA A 65 2.35 -6.85 -8.53
N GLU A 66 1.36 -6.56 -9.37
CA GLU A 66 1.33 -5.37 -10.24
C GLU A 66 -0.08 -4.78 -10.15
N THR A 67 -0.16 -3.47 -10.01
CA THR A 67 -1.40 -2.71 -10.04
C THR A 67 -1.22 -1.45 -10.87
N THR A 68 -2.33 -0.83 -11.26
CA THR A 68 -2.32 0.44 -11.99
C THR A 68 -3.02 1.48 -11.14
N SER A 69 -2.48 2.70 -11.07
CA SER A 69 -3.12 3.78 -10.33
C SER A 69 -4.44 4.18 -10.98
N ASP A 70 -5.46 4.42 -10.16
CA ASP A 70 -6.79 4.85 -10.61
C ASP A 70 -6.83 6.35 -10.97
N GLY A 71 -8.01 6.88 -11.30
CA GLY A 71 -8.23 8.28 -11.70
C GLY A 71 -7.69 9.35 -10.74
N ASP A 72 -7.54 9.02 -9.46
CA ASP A 72 -6.99 9.88 -8.41
C ASP A 72 -5.49 9.61 -8.13
N GLY A 73 -4.87 8.77 -8.95
CA GLY A 73 -3.52 8.25 -8.77
C GLY A 73 -3.38 7.28 -7.61
N GLU A 74 -4.49 6.85 -6.99
CA GLU A 74 -4.50 5.93 -5.84
C GLU A 74 -4.34 4.47 -6.28
N PHE A 75 -3.75 3.66 -5.41
CA PHE A 75 -3.64 2.21 -5.55
C PHE A 75 -3.68 1.53 -4.17
N LEU A 76 -4.14 0.28 -4.14
CA LEU A 76 -4.26 -0.53 -2.93
C LEU A 76 -3.75 -1.95 -3.19
N PHE A 77 -2.84 -2.41 -2.35
CA PHE A 77 -2.41 -3.80 -2.23
C PHE A 77 -2.93 -4.33 -0.89
N SER A 78 -3.82 -5.30 -0.94
CA SER A 78 -4.27 -6.08 0.22
C SER A 78 -3.66 -7.48 0.16
N ASP A 79 -3.76 -8.23 1.26
CA ASP A 79 -3.33 -9.63 1.31
C ASP A 79 -1.80 -9.80 1.16
N LEU A 80 -1.03 -8.89 1.76
CA LEU A 80 0.43 -8.99 1.77
C LEU A 80 0.88 -9.81 2.97
N GLU A 81 1.67 -10.84 2.71
CA GLU A 81 2.23 -11.70 3.74
C GLU A 81 3.62 -11.19 4.16
N GLY A 82 3.84 -11.00 5.46
CA GLY A 82 5.10 -10.51 6.01
C GLY A 82 5.16 -8.99 6.27
N ASP A 83 6.36 -8.48 6.51
CA ASP A 83 6.59 -7.12 6.96
C ASP A 83 6.78 -6.13 5.80
N LEU A 84 6.29 -4.90 5.98
CA LEU A 84 6.41 -3.81 5.01
C LEU A 84 7.87 -3.44 4.67
N SER A 85 8.83 -3.81 5.52
CA SER A 85 10.26 -3.60 5.29
C SER A 85 10.80 -4.35 4.08
N ASP A 86 10.20 -5.48 3.74
CA ASP A 86 10.66 -6.38 2.68
C ASP A 86 10.00 -6.09 1.33
N TYR A 87 8.94 -5.30 1.35
CA TYR A 87 8.20 -4.85 0.19
C TYR A 87 8.82 -3.58 -0.42
N ARG A 88 9.08 -3.63 -1.73
CA ARG A 88 9.60 -2.51 -2.52
C ARG A 88 8.66 -2.21 -3.67
N VAL A 89 8.12 -1.00 -3.68
CA VAL A 89 7.30 -0.51 -4.78
C VAL A 89 8.19 0.13 -5.85
N ARG A 90 7.92 -0.18 -7.11
CA ARG A 90 8.56 0.45 -8.27
C ARG A 90 7.51 0.87 -9.29
N VAL A 91 7.61 2.11 -9.74
CA VAL A 91 6.84 2.62 -10.89
C VAL A 91 7.58 2.26 -12.17
N VAL A 92 6.85 1.72 -13.16
CA VAL A 92 7.46 1.25 -14.42
C VAL A 92 7.08 2.10 -15.62
N GLY A 93 5.89 2.69 -15.62
CA GLY A 93 5.43 3.54 -16.70
C GLY A 93 4.52 4.63 -16.17
N VAL A 94 4.96 5.87 -16.32
CA VAL A 94 4.10 7.05 -16.42
C VAL A 94 3.99 7.29 -17.93
N GLU A 95 2.82 7.05 -18.53
CA GLU A 95 2.58 7.42 -19.94
C GLU A 95 2.19 8.89 -20.08
#